data_AF-A0A6A4I308-F1
#
_entry.id   AF-A0A6A4I308-F1
#
_cell.length_a   1.000
_cell.length_b   1.000
_cell.length_c   1.000
_cell.angle_alpha   90.00
_cell.angle_beta   90.00
_cell.angle_gamma   90.00
#
_symmetry.space_group_name_H-M   'P 1'
#
loop_
_entity.id
_entity.type
_entity.pdbx_description
1 polymer ?
#
loop_
_entity_poly.entity_id
_entity_poly.type
_entity_poly.pdbx_seq_one_letter_code
_entity_poly.pdbx_strand_id
1 'polypeptide(L)'
;MLPVLPEELLEHIVVSIASDTVFIERQLAFLRWKYASSKLLSLSIANRQFRRLCLPYLVSNIQIHSEDIETLVEYCIVNEAFAMSIRSLNVRQYSSHDIMTFLRLLHRLKNLSMVNLNDVELDTSLLTAINSHPVSNVIVSSPRCKPGLLAESPDLNKIIFDHARATPNDNLASYRTCGAQVWRLDIELPVQESFITSTAKFHGICELKILIDTRPTGITLSLLTEFARTSPFLKKICFSKSTAFAYFKSNDTVPFIQPFLERLRQEKLDNLMDVKAFSVTLGIAEPALAGEWYVSGLHLCIPGDSSEKLLHFAHSSFPQVSTLTIEDSILTNEGLSTSFDEFIPSLCHFSSLQVMTLVYPIHFLHLDLDRSCPESVLCVEMESAIIDFTSCIAQQIPSIERFTLIRLDYERWLAGTSRDGLM
;
A
#
# COMPACT_ATOMS: atom_id res chain seq x y z
N MET A 1 31.02 28.11 13.53
CA MET A 1 30.52 26.99 14.36
C MET A 1 29.00 27.04 14.28
N LEU A 2 28.35 26.00 13.75
CA LEU A 2 26.88 25.94 13.79
C LEU A 2 26.45 25.89 15.26
N PRO A 3 25.46 26.69 15.70
CA PRO A 3 24.98 26.65 17.07
C PRO A 3 24.48 25.24 17.40
N VAL A 4 24.97 24.67 18.50
CA VAL A 4 24.54 23.36 19.01
C VAL A 4 23.11 23.55 19.51
N LEU A 5 22.14 22.94 18.82
CA LEU A 5 20.75 22.93 19.25
C LEU A 5 20.64 22.20 20.61
N PRO A 6 19.74 22.63 21.52
CA PRO A 6 19.47 21.92 22.77
C PRO A 6 19.06 20.47 22.51
N GLU A 7 19.48 19.55 23.38
CA GLU A 7 19.24 18.12 23.20
C GLU A 7 17.74 17.79 23.23
N GLU A 8 16.97 18.50 24.03
CA GLU A 8 15.51 18.36 24.14
C GLU A 8 14.82 18.70 22.81
N LEU A 9 15.34 19.71 22.08
CA LEU A 9 14.81 20.07 20.77
C LEU A 9 15.11 18.97 19.74
N LEU A 10 16.33 18.41 19.79
CA LEU A 10 16.72 17.31 18.92
C LEU A 10 15.90 16.05 19.19
N GLU A 11 15.62 15.76 20.47
CA GLU A 11 14.74 14.66 20.87
C GLU A 11 13.32 14.86 20.34
N HIS A 12 12.77 16.08 20.46
CA HIS A 12 11.47 16.40 19.88
C HIS A 12 11.42 16.18 18.36
N ILE A 13 12.45 16.58 17.63
CA ILE A 13 12.55 16.31 16.18
C ILE A 13 12.51 14.81 15.90
N VAL A 14 13.31 14.03 16.63
CA VAL A 14 13.36 12.56 16.48
C VAL A 14 11.99 11.93 16.80
N VAL A 15 11.34 12.35 17.89
CA VAL A 15 10.00 11.89 18.29
C VAL A 15 8.96 12.21 17.23
N SER A 16 8.98 13.43 16.68
CA SER A 16 8.06 13.86 15.63
C SER A 16 8.25 13.03 14.36
N ILE A 17 9.49 12.74 13.95
CA ILE A 17 9.77 11.87 12.80
C ILE A 17 9.31 10.43 13.08
N ALA A 18 9.56 9.92 14.28
CA ALA A 18 9.11 8.58 14.70
C ALA A 18 7.57 8.46 14.80
N SER A 19 6.88 9.60 14.93
CA SER A 19 5.44 9.68 15.17
C SER A 19 4.64 10.31 14.04
N ASP A 20 5.24 10.54 12.88
CA ASP A 20 4.58 11.10 11.71
C ASP A 20 3.48 10.16 11.17
N THR A 21 2.22 10.56 11.35
CA THR A 21 1.00 9.79 11.01
C THR A 21 0.12 10.46 9.94
N VAL A 22 0.65 11.44 9.19
CA VAL A 22 -0.15 12.29 8.28
C VAL A 22 -0.85 11.48 7.17
N PHE A 23 -0.26 10.35 6.77
CA PHE A 23 -0.82 9.47 5.74
C PHE A 23 -1.52 8.26 6.37
N ILE A 24 -2.69 7.85 5.89
CA ILE A 24 -3.43 6.69 6.44
C ILE A 24 -2.59 5.42 6.42
N GLU A 25 -1.76 5.22 5.39
CA GLU A 25 -0.85 4.08 5.36
C GLU A 25 0.27 4.20 6.40
N ARG A 26 0.56 5.39 6.94
CA ARG A 26 1.45 5.60 8.11
C ARG A 26 0.76 5.41 9.46
N GLN A 27 -0.57 5.39 9.50
CA GLN A 27 -1.33 5.11 10.73
C GLN A 27 -1.35 3.62 11.08
N LEU A 28 -0.92 2.77 10.15
CA LEU A 28 -0.66 1.37 10.39
C LEU A 28 0.53 1.19 11.32
N ALA A 29 0.35 0.57 12.49
CA ALA A 29 1.43 0.34 13.44
C ALA A 29 2.66 -0.33 12.79
N PHE A 30 2.47 -1.26 11.86
CA PHE A 30 3.58 -1.93 11.16
C PHE A 30 4.25 -1.10 10.06
N LEU A 31 3.53 -0.20 9.39
CA LEU A 31 4.12 0.69 8.39
C LEU A 31 4.72 1.95 9.03
N ARG A 32 4.14 2.45 10.13
CA ARG A 32 4.65 3.57 10.92
C ARG A 32 6.12 3.38 11.23
N TRP A 33 6.48 2.20 11.76
CA TRP A 33 7.87 1.92 12.09
C TRP A 33 8.74 1.76 10.84
N LYS A 34 8.26 1.14 9.76
CA LYS A 34 9.03 1.04 8.50
C LYS A 34 9.40 2.42 7.93
N TYR A 35 8.47 3.37 7.94
CA TYR A 35 8.69 4.74 7.44
C TYR A 35 9.50 5.59 8.41
N ALA A 36 9.27 5.46 9.72
CA ALA A 36 10.10 6.09 10.74
C ALA A 36 11.55 5.59 10.62
N SER A 37 11.77 4.29 10.48
CA SER A 37 13.12 3.70 10.43
C SER A 37 13.96 4.25 9.28
N SER A 38 13.41 4.47 8.08
CA SER A 38 14.20 5.01 6.96
C SER A 38 14.62 6.47 7.19
N LYS A 39 13.69 7.32 7.65
CA LYS A 39 13.98 8.74 7.99
C LYS A 39 14.96 8.84 9.17
N LEU A 40 14.73 8.04 10.21
CA LEU A 40 15.57 8.01 11.42
C LEU A 40 16.95 7.43 11.16
N LEU A 41 17.10 6.48 10.23
CA LEU A 41 18.39 5.93 9.84
C LEU A 41 19.26 7.01 9.22
N SER A 42 18.73 7.74 8.23
CA SER A 42 19.44 8.87 7.60
C SER A 42 19.86 9.92 8.63
N LEU A 43 18.96 10.27 9.55
CA LEU A 43 19.26 11.21 10.63
C LEU A 43 20.34 10.67 11.59
N SER A 44 20.31 9.38 11.90
CA SER A 44 21.27 8.74 12.82
C SER A 44 22.71 8.73 12.30
N ILE A 45 22.91 8.81 10.98
CA ILE A 45 24.23 8.82 10.34
C ILE A 45 24.83 10.23 10.34
N ALA A 46 24.01 11.28 10.49
CA ALA A 46 24.45 12.66 10.42
C ALA A 46 25.46 13.04 11.51
N ASN A 47 25.25 12.62 12.76
CA ASN A 47 26.22 12.80 13.85
C ASN A 47 25.98 11.84 15.04
N ARG A 48 26.92 11.80 15.99
CA ARG A 48 26.86 10.93 17.18
C ARG A 48 25.68 11.23 18.12
N GLN A 49 25.25 12.48 18.22
CA GLN A 49 24.14 12.89 19.09
C GLN A 49 22.81 12.39 18.54
N PHE A 50 22.53 12.62 17.25
CA PHE A 50 21.37 12.03 16.58
C PHE A 50 21.43 10.51 16.58
N ARG A 51 22.61 9.90 16.41
CA ARG A 51 22.74 8.45 16.55
C ARG A 51 22.24 7.97 17.90
N ARG A 52 22.64 8.63 19.00
CA ARG A 52 22.20 8.28 20.36
C ARG A 52 20.69 8.45 20.53
N LEU A 53 20.12 9.54 20.01
CA LEU A 53 18.68 9.84 20.13
C LEU A 53 17.79 8.94 19.25
N CYS A 54 18.24 8.61 18.03
CA CYS A 54 17.50 7.75 17.10
C CYS A 54 17.57 6.27 17.48
N LEU A 55 18.67 5.82 18.12
CA LEU A 55 18.94 4.40 18.35
C LEU A 55 17.78 3.67 19.04
N PRO A 56 17.16 4.18 20.13
CA PRO A 56 16.02 3.53 20.78
C PRO A 56 14.85 3.26 19.82
N TYR A 57 14.58 4.17 18.89
CA TYR A 57 13.51 4.02 17.91
C TYR A 57 13.90 3.05 16.79
N LEU A 58 15.16 3.06 16.36
CA LEU A 58 15.67 2.15 15.33
C LEU A 58 15.66 0.69 15.80
N VAL A 59 15.97 0.44 17.08
CA VAL A 59 15.97 -0.93 17.65
C VAL A 59 14.60 -1.38 18.15
N SER A 60 13.63 -0.46 18.27
CA SER A 60 12.27 -0.79 18.69
C SER A 60 11.50 -1.65 17.69
N ASN A 61 11.91 -1.65 16.43
CA ASN A 61 11.32 -2.48 15.38
C ASN A 61 12.41 -3.30 14.70
N ILE A 62 12.39 -4.61 14.93
CA ILE A 62 13.37 -5.53 14.36
C ILE A 62 12.71 -6.36 13.29
N GLN A 63 13.39 -6.49 12.16
CA GLN A 63 13.05 -7.47 11.12
C GLN A 63 14.13 -8.54 11.08
N ILE A 64 13.74 -9.81 11.12
CA ILE A 64 14.63 -10.96 11.06
C ILE A 64 14.12 -12.02 10.07
N HIS A 65 15.04 -12.82 9.55
CA HIS A 65 14.72 -14.09 8.91
C HIS A 65 14.69 -15.22 9.95
N SER A 66 14.10 -16.36 9.61
CA SER A 66 14.02 -17.53 10.47
C SER A 66 15.39 -18.02 10.95
N GLU A 67 16.38 -18.02 10.04
CA GLU A 67 17.77 -18.39 10.33
C GLU A 67 18.45 -17.47 11.38
N ASP A 68 17.98 -16.24 11.54
CA ASP A 68 18.57 -15.26 12.47
C ASP A 68 17.93 -15.28 13.87
N ILE A 69 16.87 -16.08 14.08
CA ILE A 69 16.15 -16.10 15.36
C ILE A 69 17.08 -16.48 16.50
N GLU A 70 17.95 -17.49 16.31
CA GLU A 70 18.90 -17.93 17.35
C GLU A 70 19.92 -16.83 17.68
N THR A 71 20.49 -16.19 16.66
CA THR A 71 21.39 -15.05 16.83
C THR A 71 20.73 -13.92 17.61
N LEU A 72 19.47 -13.59 17.31
CA LEU A 72 18.74 -12.56 18.05
C LEU A 72 18.49 -12.96 19.51
N VAL A 73 18.21 -14.24 19.78
CA VAL A 73 18.10 -14.77 21.14
C VAL A 73 19.39 -14.56 21.91
N GLU A 74 20.55 -14.88 21.31
CA GLU A 74 21.86 -14.66 21.93
C GLU A 74 22.10 -13.18 22.27
N TYR A 75 21.82 -12.26 21.33
CA TYR A 75 21.92 -10.83 21.58
C TYR A 75 21.00 -10.36 22.72
N CYS A 76 19.77 -10.87 22.78
CA CYS A 76 18.82 -10.54 23.84
C CYS A 76 19.26 -11.10 25.21
N ILE A 77 19.99 -12.23 25.24
CA ILE A 77 20.56 -12.79 26.46
C ILE A 77 21.73 -11.93 26.95
N VAL A 78 22.62 -11.51 26.05
CA VAL A 78 23.79 -10.70 26.40
C VAL A 78 23.41 -9.27 26.78
N ASN A 79 22.32 -8.74 26.22
CA ASN A 79 21.90 -7.35 26.44
C ASN A 79 20.39 -7.24 26.74
N GLU A 80 20.04 -7.26 28.02
CA GLU A 80 18.65 -7.14 28.48
C GLU A 80 18.04 -5.77 28.11
N ALA A 81 18.82 -4.68 28.16
CA ALA A 81 18.32 -3.35 27.78
C ALA A 81 17.90 -3.30 26.31
N PHE A 82 18.66 -3.96 25.43
CA PHE A 82 18.30 -4.15 24.04
C PHE A 82 17.01 -4.98 23.89
N ALA A 83 16.91 -6.13 24.56
CA ALA A 83 15.68 -6.95 24.54
C ALA A 83 14.45 -6.12 24.99
N MET A 84 14.62 -5.32 26.05
CA MET A 84 13.59 -4.44 26.60
C MET A 84 13.28 -3.22 25.75
N SER A 85 14.08 -2.90 24.72
CA SER A 85 13.83 -1.80 23.78
C SER A 85 12.97 -2.21 22.59
N ILE A 86 12.91 -3.51 22.29
CA ILE A 86 12.12 -4.07 21.19
C ILE A 86 10.62 -3.93 21.51
N ARG A 87 9.85 -3.38 20.57
CA ARG A 87 8.40 -3.17 20.65
C ARG A 87 7.65 -3.88 19.54
N SER A 88 8.31 -4.10 18.41
CA SER A 88 7.81 -4.73 17.20
C SER A 88 8.83 -5.73 16.67
N LEU A 89 8.36 -6.92 16.32
CA LEU A 89 9.17 -7.97 15.70
C LEU A 89 8.51 -8.40 14.39
N ASN A 90 9.25 -8.36 13.29
CA ASN A 90 8.83 -8.86 11.98
C ASN A 90 9.67 -10.08 11.61
N VAL A 91 9.03 -11.24 11.51
CA VAL A 91 9.69 -12.51 11.18
C VAL A 91 9.33 -12.89 9.76
N ARG A 92 10.35 -13.02 8.90
CA ARG A 92 10.19 -13.50 7.53
C ARG A 92 10.53 -14.97 7.42
N GLN A 93 9.80 -15.69 6.56
CA GLN A 93 10.10 -17.07 6.17
C GLN A 93 10.21 -18.04 7.36
N TYR A 94 9.31 -17.91 8.33
CA TYR A 94 9.27 -18.78 9.50
C TYR A 94 9.10 -20.25 9.11
N SER A 95 9.95 -21.11 9.67
CA SER A 95 9.81 -22.56 9.60
C SER A 95 9.22 -23.08 10.91
N SER A 96 8.30 -24.04 10.84
CA SER A 96 7.75 -24.70 12.03
C SER A 96 8.82 -25.40 12.87
N HIS A 97 9.96 -25.75 12.28
CA HIS A 97 11.11 -26.29 12.99
C HIS A 97 11.74 -25.31 13.99
N ASP A 98 11.55 -23.99 13.79
CA ASP A 98 12.15 -22.95 14.63
C ASP A 98 11.27 -22.53 15.80
N ILE A 99 10.12 -23.21 16.00
CA ILE A 99 9.14 -22.81 17.00
C ILE A 99 9.74 -22.68 18.39
N MET A 100 10.55 -23.66 18.83
CA MET A 100 11.16 -23.63 20.16
C MET A 100 12.11 -22.44 20.33
N THR A 101 12.87 -22.08 19.29
CA THR A 101 13.76 -20.91 19.31
C THR A 101 12.96 -19.62 19.33
N PHE A 102 11.86 -19.56 18.58
CA PHE A 102 10.94 -18.43 18.60
C PHE A 102 10.25 -18.26 19.97
N LEU A 103 9.87 -19.35 20.65
CA LEU A 103 9.34 -19.30 22.02
C LEU A 103 10.34 -18.71 23.01
N ARG A 104 11.61 -19.13 22.90
CA ARG A 104 12.71 -18.58 23.71
C ARG A 104 12.88 -17.09 23.47
N LEU A 105 12.77 -16.65 22.22
CA LEU A 105 12.82 -15.24 21.86
C LEU A 105 11.65 -14.47 22.49
N LEU A 106 10.41 -14.92 22.28
CA LEU A 106 9.20 -14.27 22.83
C LEU A 106 9.33 -14.07 24.34
N HIS A 107 9.76 -15.09 25.09
CA HIS A 107 9.91 -14.98 26.55
C HIS A 107 10.87 -13.84 27.00
N ARG A 108 11.82 -13.44 26.15
CA ARG A 108 12.75 -12.33 26.42
C ARG A 108 12.18 -10.96 26.06
N LEU A 109 11.27 -10.88 25.10
CA LEU A 109 10.73 -9.63 24.57
C LEU A 109 9.52 -9.14 25.38
N LYS A 110 9.74 -8.81 26.66
CA LYS A 110 8.65 -8.47 27.61
C LYS A 110 7.82 -7.23 27.21
N ASN A 111 8.43 -6.30 26.46
CA ASN A 111 7.79 -5.08 26.00
C ASN A 111 7.25 -5.18 24.56
N LEU A 112 7.22 -6.38 24.00
CA LEU A 112 6.71 -6.61 22.64
C LEU A 112 5.22 -6.30 22.58
N SER A 113 4.87 -5.27 21.81
CA SER A 113 3.49 -4.84 21.57
C SER A 113 2.91 -5.42 20.29
N MET A 114 3.79 -5.81 19.35
CA MET A 114 3.40 -6.28 18.03
C MET A 114 4.36 -7.37 17.51
N VAL A 115 3.79 -8.42 16.93
CA VAL A 115 4.53 -9.38 16.09
C VAL A 115 3.93 -9.35 14.69
N ASN A 116 4.77 -9.30 13.67
CA ASN A 116 4.37 -9.51 12.29
C ASN A 116 4.90 -10.86 11.83
N LEU A 117 3.97 -11.75 11.51
CA LEU A 117 4.16 -13.11 11.02
C LEU A 117 3.54 -13.23 9.62
N ASN A 118 3.66 -12.18 8.81
CA ASN A 118 3.29 -12.24 7.41
C ASN A 118 4.06 -13.38 6.74
N ASP A 119 3.37 -14.14 5.90
CA ASP A 119 3.88 -15.37 5.26
C ASP A 119 4.14 -16.57 6.20
N VAL A 120 3.67 -16.52 7.46
CA VAL A 120 3.76 -17.66 8.40
C VAL A 120 2.42 -18.36 8.51
N GLU A 121 2.43 -19.69 8.36
CA GLU A 121 1.24 -20.51 8.63
C GLU A 121 1.03 -20.64 10.14
N LEU A 122 -0.16 -20.24 10.63
CA LEU A 122 -0.50 -20.42 12.04
C LEU A 122 -0.82 -21.89 12.32
N ASP A 123 -0.11 -22.46 13.29
CA ASP A 123 -0.45 -23.74 13.91
C ASP A 123 -0.88 -23.57 15.38
N THR A 124 -1.39 -24.64 15.98
CA THR A 124 -1.89 -24.66 17.35
C THR A 124 -0.80 -24.33 18.38
N SER A 125 0.44 -24.77 18.14
CA SER A 125 1.57 -24.54 19.04
C SER A 125 1.97 -23.07 19.08
N LEU A 126 2.09 -22.45 17.91
CA LEU A 126 2.42 -21.03 17.75
C LEU A 126 1.32 -20.14 18.33
N LEU A 127 0.06 -20.50 18.10
CA LEU A 127 -1.07 -19.76 18.64
C LEU A 127 -1.14 -19.85 20.17
N THR A 128 -0.91 -21.04 20.74
CA THR A 128 -0.84 -21.23 22.20
C THR A 128 0.25 -20.36 22.82
N ALA A 129 1.40 -20.27 22.15
CA ALA A 129 2.51 -19.44 22.58
C ALA A 129 2.20 -17.94 22.52
N ILE A 130 1.62 -17.48 21.42
CA ILE A 130 1.17 -16.08 21.25
C ILE A 130 0.16 -15.72 22.34
N ASN A 131 -0.80 -16.60 22.60
CA ASN A 131 -1.84 -16.37 23.59
C ASN A 131 -1.26 -16.32 25.02
N SER A 132 -0.21 -17.09 25.29
CA SER A 132 0.51 -17.08 26.56
C SER A 132 1.42 -15.85 26.75
N HIS A 133 1.79 -15.15 25.67
CA HIS A 133 2.65 -13.96 25.72
C HIS A 133 1.83 -12.67 25.93
N PRO A 134 2.31 -11.65 26.67
CA PRO A 134 1.60 -10.37 26.86
C PRO A 134 1.48 -9.48 25.60
N VAL A 135 1.83 -10.01 24.42
CA VAL A 135 1.76 -9.23 23.18
C VAL A 135 0.32 -8.92 22.84
N SER A 136 0.07 -7.68 22.43
CA SER A 136 -1.28 -7.18 22.18
C SER A 136 -1.76 -7.51 20.76
N ASN A 137 -0.87 -7.41 19.77
CA ASN A 137 -1.22 -7.53 18.37
C ASN A 137 -0.28 -8.50 17.65
N VAL A 138 -0.83 -9.45 16.92
CA VAL A 138 -0.08 -10.33 16.02
C VAL A 138 -0.68 -10.22 14.63
N ILE A 139 0.10 -9.69 13.71
CA ILE A 139 -0.27 -9.48 12.33
C ILE A 139 0.11 -10.74 11.56
N VAL A 140 -0.83 -11.27 10.81
CA VAL A 140 -0.62 -12.44 9.96
C VAL A 140 -1.16 -12.12 8.58
N SER A 141 -0.49 -12.63 7.55
CA SER A 141 -1.04 -12.58 6.21
C SER A 141 -2.34 -13.37 6.15
N SER A 142 -3.26 -12.93 5.29
CA SER A 142 -4.51 -13.61 4.87
C SER A 142 -4.81 -14.97 5.49
N PRO A 143 -6.04 -15.24 5.97
CA PRO A 143 -6.41 -16.45 6.70
C PRO A 143 -6.09 -17.73 5.93
N ARG A 144 -4.84 -18.18 6.06
CA ARG A 144 -4.30 -19.46 5.61
C ARG A 144 -4.05 -20.27 6.87
N CYS A 145 -5.09 -20.47 7.66
CA CYS A 145 -5.00 -21.40 8.78
C CYS A 145 -5.34 -22.79 8.27
N LYS A 146 -4.71 -23.81 8.87
CA LYS A 146 -5.09 -25.19 8.64
C LYS A 146 -6.58 -25.37 9.00
N PRO A 147 -7.37 -26.11 8.21
CA PRO A 147 -8.79 -26.33 8.48
C PRO A 147 -9.10 -26.82 9.91
N GLY A 148 -8.17 -27.58 10.51
CA GLY A 148 -8.30 -28.07 11.89
C GLY A 148 -8.16 -27.00 12.97
N LEU A 149 -7.51 -25.86 12.69
CA LEU A 149 -7.26 -24.82 13.69
C LEU A 149 -8.57 -24.17 14.19
N LEU A 150 -9.58 -24.06 13.32
CA LEU A 150 -10.89 -23.51 13.67
C LEU A 150 -11.79 -24.51 14.41
N ALA A 151 -11.52 -25.82 14.31
CA ALA A 151 -12.32 -26.84 14.97
C ALA A 151 -12.21 -26.78 16.49
N GLU A 152 -11.07 -26.28 17.00
CA GLU A 152 -10.79 -26.16 18.43
C GLU A 152 -11.28 -24.82 19.03
N SER A 153 -11.92 -23.95 18.24
CA SER A 153 -12.41 -22.63 18.65
C SER A 153 -11.36 -21.79 19.43
N PRO A 154 -10.16 -21.59 18.86
CA PRO A 154 -9.09 -20.92 19.59
C PRO A 154 -9.39 -19.43 19.80
N ASP A 155 -8.84 -18.83 20.85
CA ASP A 155 -8.87 -17.38 21.04
C ASP A 155 -7.94 -16.70 20.01
N LEU A 156 -8.53 -15.92 19.09
CA LEU A 156 -7.85 -15.14 18.07
C LEU A 156 -7.92 -13.63 18.32
N ASN A 157 -8.29 -13.17 19.53
CA ASN A 157 -8.45 -11.74 19.84
C ASN A 157 -7.19 -10.89 19.56
N LYS A 158 -6.00 -11.51 19.66
CA LYS A 158 -4.69 -10.88 19.38
C LYS A 158 -4.36 -10.87 17.88
N ILE A 159 -5.04 -11.68 17.08
CA ILE A 159 -4.71 -11.89 15.67
C ILE A 159 -5.39 -10.84 14.80
N ILE A 160 -4.59 -10.17 13.99
CA ILE A 160 -5.01 -9.20 12.99
C ILE A 160 -4.58 -9.72 11.62
N PHE A 161 -5.55 -10.05 10.77
CA PHE A 161 -5.26 -10.35 9.38
C PHE A 161 -4.97 -9.04 8.63
N ASP A 162 -3.80 -8.97 7.99
CA ASP A 162 -3.39 -7.79 7.22
C ASP A 162 -4.36 -7.50 6.05
N HIS A 163 -4.88 -8.56 5.46
CA HIS A 163 -5.79 -8.61 4.35
C HIS A 163 -6.62 -9.89 4.48
N ALA A 164 -7.93 -9.83 4.24
CA ALA A 164 -8.77 -10.99 4.05
C ALA A 164 -9.55 -10.83 2.75
N ARG A 165 -9.68 -11.91 1.98
CA ARG A 165 -10.59 -11.94 0.84
C ARG A 165 -11.90 -12.59 1.28
N ALA A 166 -13.00 -11.92 0.98
CA ALA A 166 -14.35 -12.37 1.25
C ALA A 166 -14.98 -12.86 -0.05
N THR A 167 -15.03 -14.19 -0.20
CA THR A 167 -15.85 -14.87 -1.20
C THR A 167 -17.04 -15.57 -0.53
N PRO A 168 -18.14 -15.85 -1.26
CA PRO A 168 -19.31 -16.54 -0.70
C PRO A 168 -19.01 -17.90 -0.04
N ASN A 169 -17.90 -18.54 -0.41
CA ASN A 169 -17.49 -19.85 0.08
C ASN A 169 -16.50 -19.79 1.26
N ASP A 170 -16.07 -18.60 1.69
CA ASP A 170 -15.04 -18.48 2.71
C ASP A 170 -15.59 -18.60 4.14
N ASN A 171 -14.86 -19.33 4.99
CA ASN A 171 -15.14 -19.51 6.41
C ASN A 171 -14.77 -18.29 7.27
N LEU A 172 -14.81 -17.09 6.71
CA LEU A 172 -14.49 -15.84 7.41
C LEU A 172 -15.32 -15.66 8.69
N ALA A 173 -16.58 -16.07 8.67
CA ALA A 173 -17.45 -16.02 9.83
C ALA A 173 -16.87 -16.74 11.06
N SER A 174 -16.18 -17.88 10.85
CA SER A 174 -15.56 -18.68 11.92
C SER A 174 -14.38 -17.97 12.58
N TYR A 175 -13.56 -17.27 11.80
CA TYR A 175 -12.45 -16.47 12.35
C TYR A 175 -12.98 -15.30 13.17
N ARG A 176 -14.06 -14.65 12.70
CA ARG A 176 -14.72 -13.56 13.43
C ARG A 176 -15.27 -14.04 14.77
N THR A 177 -15.93 -15.21 14.82
CA THR A 177 -16.46 -15.75 16.08
C THR A 177 -15.37 -16.10 17.08
N CYS A 178 -14.14 -16.36 16.60
CA CYS A 178 -12.97 -16.57 17.43
C CYS A 178 -12.29 -15.25 17.87
N GLY A 179 -12.83 -14.08 17.52
CA GLY A 179 -12.32 -12.77 17.94
C GLY A 179 -11.26 -12.16 17.01
N ALA A 180 -10.95 -12.80 15.87
CA ALA A 180 -9.96 -12.27 14.94
C ALA A 180 -10.39 -10.92 14.33
N GLN A 181 -9.40 -10.06 14.11
CA GLN A 181 -9.59 -8.76 13.47
C GLN A 181 -9.10 -8.80 12.02
N VAL A 182 -9.63 -7.93 11.19
CA VAL A 182 -9.23 -7.80 9.78
C VAL A 182 -8.94 -6.34 9.51
N TRP A 183 -7.75 -6.04 8.99
CA TRP A 183 -7.37 -4.68 8.64
C TRP A 183 -7.89 -4.26 7.26
N ARG A 184 -7.58 -5.05 6.23
CA ARG A 184 -8.06 -4.85 4.86
C ARG A 184 -9.01 -5.97 4.48
N LEU A 185 -10.18 -5.61 3.95
CA LEU A 185 -11.13 -6.59 3.43
C LEU A 185 -11.26 -6.42 1.91
N ASP A 186 -10.98 -7.47 1.15
CA ASP A 186 -11.18 -7.54 -0.30
C ASP A 186 -12.50 -8.27 -0.59
N ILE A 187 -13.45 -7.61 -1.26
CA ILE A 187 -14.74 -8.17 -1.67
C ILE A 187 -14.76 -8.23 -3.20
N GLU A 188 -15.06 -9.39 -3.75
CA GLU A 188 -15.23 -9.58 -5.19
C GLU A 188 -16.70 -9.62 -5.57
N LEU A 189 -17.14 -8.75 -6.47
CA LEU A 189 -18.51 -8.67 -6.95
C LEU A 189 -18.76 -9.64 -8.11
N PRO A 190 -20.01 -10.11 -8.34
CA PRO A 190 -21.23 -9.84 -7.58
C PRO A 190 -21.29 -10.59 -6.24
N VAL A 191 -21.75 -9.92 -5.18
CA VAL A 191 -22.16 -10.56 -3.92
C VAL A 191 -23.54 -10.07 -3.50
N GLN A 192 -24.26 -10.90 -2.75
CA GLN A 192 -25.52 -10.50 -2.13
C GLN A 192 -25.29 -9.40 -1.09
N GLU A 193 -26.21 -8.45 -0.94
CA GLU A 193 -26.12 -7.39 0.07
C GLU A 193 -25.96 -7.95 1.49
N SER A 194 -26.67 -9.04 1.79
CA SER A 194 -26.58 -9.78 3.07
C SER A 194 -25.15 -10.23 3.38
N PHE A 195 -24.36 -10.57 2.37
CA PHE A 195 -22.97 -10.95 2.52
C PHE A 195 -22.11 -9.74 2.92
N ILE A 196 -22.33 -8.58 2.32
CA ILE A 196 -21.63 -7.34 2.66
C ILE A 196 -21.97 -6.89 4.08
N THR A 197 -23.24 -6.91 4.47
CA THR A 197 -23.65 -6.60 5.85
C THR A 197 -23.06 -7.60 6.86
N SER A 198 -22.93 -8.88 6.48
CA SER A 198 -22.33 -9.89 7.35
C SER A 198 -20.83 -9.70 7.54
N THR A 199 -20.11 -9.27 6.49
CA THR A 199 -18.66 -9.06 6.50
C THR A 199 -18.28 -7.71 7.13
N ALA A 200 -19.19 -6.73 7.11
CA ALA A 200 -19.03 -5.46 7.82
C ALA A 200 -18.90 -5.59 9.36
N LYS A 201 -19.14 -6.79 9.90
CA LYS A 201 -19.04 -7.08 11.34
C LYS A 201 -17.64 -7.46 11.81
N PHE A 202 -16.65 -7.52 10.92
CA PHE A 202 -15.26 -7.71 11.36
C PHE A 202 -14.76 -6.47 12.11
N HIS A 203 -14.07 -6.69 13.23
CA HIS A 203 -13.44 -5.61 13.97
C HIS A 203 -12.11 -5.20 13.30
N GLY A 204 -11.75 -3.93 13.43
CA GLY A 204 -10.46 -3.40 12.98
C GLY A 204 -10.37 -3.03 11.49
N ILE A 205 -11.45 -3.17 10.70
CA ILE A 205 -11.42 -2.85 9.27
C ILE A 205 -11.12 -1.37 9.08
N CYS A 206 -10.02 -1.10 8.36
CA CYS A 206 -9.57 0.25 8.02
C CYS A 206 -9.55 0.50 6.52
N GLU A 207 -9.42 -0.56 5.71
CA GLU A 207 -9.48 -0.48 4.26
C GLU A 207 -10.44 -1.53 3.69
N LEU A 208 -11.34 -1.09 2.81
CA LEU A 208 -12.21 -1.97 2.04
C LEU A 208 -11.78 -1.91 0.58
N LYS A 209 -11.45 -3.04 -0.04
CA LYS A 209 -11.18 -3.13 -1.47
C LYS A 209 -12.31 -3.87 -2.16
N ILE A 210 -12.85 -3.28 -3.20
CA ILE A 210 -13.95 -3.80 -3.99
C ILE A 210 -13.40 -4.14 -5.36
N LEU A 211 -13.35 -5.44 -5.64
CA LEU A 211 -12.98 -6.00 -6.91
C LEU A 211 -14.25 -6.12 -7.75
N ILE A 212 -14.34 -5.27 -8.76
CA ILE A 212 -15.53 -5.21 -9.60
C ILE A 212 -15.34 -6.12 -10.82
N ASP A 213 -16.23 -7.10 -10.96
CA ASP A 213 -16.33 -7.94 -12.16
C ASP A 213 -17.18 -7.27 -13.25
N THR A 214 -17.07 -7.78 -14.47
CA THR A 214 -17.66 -7.33 -15.73
C THR A 214 -19.17 -7.09 -15.72
N ARG A 215 -19.90 -7.64 -14.75
CA ARG A 215 -21.36 -7.49 -14.67
C ARG A 215 -21.72 -6.19 -13.95
N PRO A 216 -22.67 -5.39 -14.47
CA PRO A 216 -23.17 -4.24 -13.75
C PRO A 216 -23.75 -4.73 -12.43
N THR A 217 -23.07 -4.38 -11.36
CA THR A 217 -23.47 -4.71 -10.00
C THR A 217 -23.82 -3.40 -9.32
N GLY A 218 -25.07 -3.30 -8.89
CA GLY A 218 -25.60 -2.14 -8.20
C GLY A 218 -25.06 -2.06 -6.79
N ILE A 219 -23.75 -1.82 -6.61
CA ILE A 219 -23.31 -1.24 -5.35
C ILE A 219 -23.99 0.12 -5.26
N THR A 220 -24.97 0.20 -4.40
CA THR A 220 -25.61 1.46 -4.05
C THR A 220 -24.73 2.20 -3.05
N LEU A 221 -24.70 3.53 -3.11
CA LEU A 221 -24.06 4.35 -2.09
C LEU A 221 -24.57 4.03 -0.67
N SER A 222 -25.83 3.65 -0.56
CA SER A 222 -26.44 3.24 0.71
C SER A 222 -25.71 2.06 1.34
N LEU A 223 -25.28 1.07 0.54
CA LEU A 223 -24.56 -0.09 1.03
C LEU A 223 -23.19 0.28 1.59
N LEU A 224 -22.44 1.13 0.87
CA LEU A 224 -21.14 1.63 1.32
C LEU A 224 -21.27 2.49 2.58
N THR A 225 -22.33 3.30 2.65
CA THR A 225 -22.63 4.12 3.82
C THR A 225 -22.97 3.26 5.03
N GLU A 226 -23.75 2.20 4.85
CA GLU A 226 -24.05 1.24 5.91
C GLU A 226 -22.80 0.50 6.38
N PHE A 227 -21.93 0.08 5.45
CA PHE A 227 -20.66 -0.55 5.75
C PHE A 227 -19.74 0.39 6.55
N ALA A 228 -19.59 1.64 6.10
CA ALA A 228 -18.80 2.65 6.80
C ALA A 228 -19.34 2.93 8.21
N ARG A 229 -20.67 2.95 8.38
CA ARG A 229 -21.32 3.15 9.70
C ARG A 229 -21.07 1.99 10.67
N THR A 230 -20.96 0.77 10.15
CA THR A 230 -20.72 -0.44 10.96
C THR A 230 -19.22 -0.69 11.22
N SER A 231 -18.34 -0.06 10.44
CA SER A 231 -16.89 -0.14 10.57
C SER A 231 -16.28 1.20 11.01
N PRO A 232 -16.22 1.51 12.32
CA PRO A 232 -15.82 2.84 12.82
C PRO A 232 -14.35 3.20 12.52
N PHE A 233 -13.53 2.22 12.17
CA PHE A 233 -12.12 2.44 11.81
C PHE A 233 -11.90 2.55 10.30
N LEU A 234 -12.93 2.38 9.47
CA LEU A 234 -12.81 2.43 8.03
C LEU A 234 -12.41 3.83 7.58
N LYS A 235 -11.27 3.93 6.89
CA LYS A 235 -10.69 5.18 6.43
C LYS A 235 -10.53 5.26 4.92
N LYS A 236 -10.48 4.11 4.24
CA LYS A 236 -10.21 4.02 2.80
C LYS A 236 -11.09 2.97 2.14
N ILE A 237 -11.68 3.30 0.99
CA ILE A 237 -12.37 2.34 0.13
C ILE A 237 -11.70 2.38 -1.25
N CYS A 238 -11.20 1.24 -1.72
CA CYS A 238 -10.53 1.07 -3.00
C CYS A 238 -11.46 0.35 -3.96
N PHE A 239 -11.66 0.89 -5.14
CA PHE A 239 -12.40 0.25 -6.23
C PHE A 239 -11.41 -0.12 -7.30
N SER A 240 -11.38 -1.38 -7.69
CA SER A 240 -10.49 -1.86 -8.75
C SER A 240 -11.22 -2.88 -9.59
N LYS A 241 -10.98 -2.87 -10.90
CA LYS A 241 -11.57 -3.88 -11.77
C LYS A 241 -10.77 -5.17 -11.76
N SER A 242 -11.47 -6.29 -11.89
CA SER A 242 -10.85 -7.62 -11.94
C SER A 242 -10.30 -7.96 -13.34
N THR A 243 -11.09 -7.74 -14.40
CA THR A 243 -10.76 -8.28 -15.74
C THR A 243 -11.20 -7.44 -16.95
N ALA A 244 -12.25 -6.60 -16.87
CA ALA A 244 -12.77 -5.87 -18.04
C ALA A 244 -12.08 -4.52 -18.32
N PHE A 245 -11.78 -4.26 -19.59
CA PHE A 245 -11.47 -2.90 -20.09
C PHE A 245 -12.73 -2.02 -20.05
N ALA A 246 -12.57 -0.72 -19.74
CA ALA A 246 -13.61 0.30 -19.77
C ALA A 246 -14.80 0.16 -18.79
N TYR A 247 -14.75 -0.71 -17.77
CA TYR A 247 -15.86 -0.91 -16.82
C TYR A 247 -16.45 0.39 -16.26
N PHE A 248 -15.61 1.26 -15.71
CA PHE A 248 -16.08 2.51 -15.10
C PHE A 248 -16.72 3.47 -16.11
N LYS A 249 -16.38 3.38 -17.41
CA LYS A 249 -17.01 4.21 -18.45
C LYS A 249 -18.47 3.82 -18.70
N SER A 250 -18.73 2.51 -18.66
CA SER A 250 -20.03 1.92 -18.96
C SER A 250 -20.94 1.78 -17.74
N ASN A 251 -20.43 2.09 -16.54
CA ASN A 251 -21.19 1.90 -15.32
C ASN A 251 -21.28 3.19 -14.48
N ASP A 252 -22.47 3.78 -14.46
CA ASP A 252 -22.79 4.96 -13.67
C ASP A 252 -22.98 4.64 -12.16
N THR A 253 -22.81 3.39 -11.71
CA THR A 253 -23.04 3.01 -10.30
C THR A 253 -22.00 3.51 -9.32
N VAL A 254 -20.94 4.19 -9.79
CA VAL A 254 -19.83 4.62 -8.94
C VAL A 254 -19.75 6.15 -8.90
N PRO A 255 -20.55 6.79 -8.04
CA PRO A 255 -20.78 8.23 -8.10
C PRO A 255 -19.56 9.08 -7.75
N PHE A 256 -18.56 8.52 -7.07
CA PHE A 256 -17.33 9.24 -6.73
C PHE A 256 -16.54 9.69 -7.96
N ILE A 257 -16.61 8.93 -9.06
CA ILE A 257 -15.86 9.23 -10.29
C ILE A 257 -16.75 9.68 -11.45
N GLN A 258 -18.07 9.55 -11.30
CA GLN A 258 -19.05 9.89 -12.32
C GLN A 258 -18.92 11.34 -12.84
N PRO A 259 -18.79 12.39 -12.01
CA PRO A 259 -18.66 13.76 -12.51
C PRO A 259 -17.44 13.97 -13.42
N PHE A 260 -16.33 13.28 -13.11
CA PHE A 260 -15.12 13.30 -13.93
C PHE A 260 -15.35 12.59 -15.26
N LEU A 261 -15.97 11.42 -15.25
CA LEU A 261 -16.28 10.67 -16.48
C LEU A 261 -17.26 11.42 -17.37
N GLU A 262 -18.29 12.06 -16.80
CA GLU A 262 -19.23 12.90 -17.55
C GLU A 262 -18.54 14.07 -18.23
N ARG A 263 -17.63 14.75 -17.53
CA ARG A 263 -16.81 15.83 -18.11
C ARG A 263 -15.93 15.32 -19.26
N LEU A 264 -15.30 14.15 -19.11
CA LEU A 264 -14.52 13.54 -20.20
C LEU A 264 -15.39 13.18 -21.42
N ARG A 265 -16.61 12.68 -21.21
CA ARG A 265 -17.57 12.40 -22.30
C ARG A 265 -17.98 13.69 -23.03
N GLN A 266 -18.22 14.77 -22.30
CA GLN A 266 -18.57 16.09 -22.86
C GLN A 266 -17.45 16.61 -23.78
N GLU A 267 -16.20 16.41 -23.38
CA GLU A 267 -15.00 16.81 -24.12
C GLU A 267 -14.54 15.77 -25.16
N LYS A 268 -15.27 14.64 -25.30
CA LYS A 268 -14.95 13.53 -26.21
C LYS A 268 -13.56 12.89 -25.97
N LEU A 269 -13.10 12.93 -24.72
CA LEU A 269 -11.82 12.35 -24.28
C LEU A 269 -11.99 10.99 -23.59
N ASP A 270 -13.22 10.53 -23.41
CA ASP A 270 -13.55 9.30 -22.70
C ASP A 270 -12.93 8.06 -23.34
N ASN A 271 -12.76 8.02 -24.67
CA ASN A 271 -12.10 6.91 -25.35
C ASN A 271 -10.57 6.87 -25.17
N LEU A 272 -9.96 8.00 -24.80
CA LEU A 272 -8.51 8.17 -24.68
C LEU A 272 -7.96 7.78 -23.31
N MET A 273 -8.77 7.27 -22.39
CA MET A 273 -8.30 6.93 -21.05
C MET A 273 -9.11 5.76 -20.51
N ASP A 274 -8.53 4.91 -19.68
CA ASP A 274 -9.27 3.89 -18.93
C ASP A 274 -8.97 4.03 -17.44
N VAL A 275 -10.00 4.17 -16.60
CA VAL A 275 -9.80 4.08 -15.15
C VAL A 275 -9.64 2.60 -14.80
N LYS A 276 -8.51 2.22 -14.22
CA LYS A 276 -8.25 0.85 -13.75
C LYS A 276 -8.72 0.66 -12.32
N ALA A 277 -8.50 1.67 -11.49
CA ALA A 277 -8.89 1.71 -10.09
C ALA A 277 -8.97 3.14 -9.59
N PHE A 278 -9.64 3.35 -8.47
CA PHE A 278 -9.55 4.58 -7.69
C PHE A 278 -9.80 4.27 -6.22
N SER A 279 -9.43 5.19 -5.33
CA SER A 279 -9.69 5.06 -3.91
C SER A 279 -10.30 6.33 -3.35
N VAL A 280 -11.25 6.16 -2.45
CA VAL A 280 -11.81 7.24 -1.64
C VAL A 280 -11.33 7.12 -0.21
N THR A 281 -11.10 8.27 0.41
CA THR A 281 -10.65 8.37 1.80
C THR A 281 -11.62 9.26 2.57
N LEU A 282 -11.83 8.92 3.84
CA LEU A 282 -12.61 9.73 4.75
C LEU A 282 -11.80 10.97 5.16
N GLY A 283 -12.32 12.17 4.87
CA GLY A 283 -11.70 13.44 5.26
C GLY A 283 -11.57 13.56 6.78
N ILE A 284 -10.34 13.85 7.24
CA ILE A 284 -10.06 14.25 8.62
C ILE A 284 -10.21 15.78 8.70
N ALA A 285 -11.38 16.33 8.35
CA ALA A 285 -11.63 17.75 8.55
C ALA A 285 -11.99 18.01 10.03
N GLU A 286 -11.54 19.15 10.55
CA GLU A 286 -11.94 19.70 11.86
C GLU A 286 -13.45 19.60 12.09
N PRO A 287 -13.92 19.55 13.35
CA PRO A 287 -15.24 19.05 13.77
C PRO A 287 -16.48 19.83 13.27
N ALA A 288 -16.33 20.78 12.35
CA ALA A 288 -17.40 21.62 11.83
C ALA A 288 -18.10 21.06 10.57
N LEU A 289 -17.48 20.14 9.81
CA LEU A 289 -18.09 19.49 8.64
C LEU A 289 -17.82 17.99 8.70
N ALA A 290 -18.85 17.20 8.94
CA ALA A 290 -18.76 15.76 9.11
C ALA A 290 -18.16 15.06 7.87
N GLY A 291 -17.02 14.38 8.06
CA GLY A 291 -16.53 13.21 7.32
C GLY A 291 -17.05 12.95 5.91
N GLU A 292 -16.79 13.85 4.96
CA GLU A 292 -17.05 13.56 3.55
C GLU A 292 -15.95 12.67 2.96
N TRP A 293 -16.37 11.70 2.14
CA TRP A 293 -15.47 10.85 1.37
C TRP A 293 -15.00 11.61 0.13
N TYR A 294 -13.69 11.63 -0.10
CA TYR A 294 -13.10 12.27 -1.28
C TYR A 294 -12.20 11.28 -2.03
N VAL A 295 -12.01 11.49 -3.33
CA VAL A 295 -11.10 10.66 -4.14
C VAL A 295 -9.65 11.04 -3.80
N SER A 296 -8.98 10.13 -3.10
CA SER A 296 -7.58 10.29 -2.67
C SER A 296 -6.59 9.56 -3.57
N GLY A 297 -7.06 8.65 -4.42
CA GLY A 297 -6.18 7.90 -5.31
C GLY A 297 -6.82 7.52 -6.64
N LEU A 298 -6.02 7.52 -7.69
CA LEU A 298 -6.41 7.23 -9.05
C LEU A 298 -5.40 6.30 -9.71
N HIS A 299 -5.89 5.30 -10.44
CA HIS A 299 -5.11 4.49 -11.36
C HIS A 299 -5.69 4.65 -12.75
N LEU A 300 -5.00 5.42 -13.58
CA LEU A 300 -5.39 5.76 -14.93
C LEU A 300 -4.50 5.01 -15.91
N CYS A 301 -5.09 4.52 -16.99
CA CYS A 301 -4.38 4.06 -18.15
C CYS A 301 -4.57 5.10 -19.25
N ILE A 302 -3.46 5.73 -19.65
CA ILE A 302 -3.45 6.90 -20.51
C ILE A 302 -2.45 6.62 -21.66
N PRO A 303 -2.87 6.71 -22.93
CA PRO A 303 -1.95 6.81 -24.05
C PRO A 303 -1.22 8.16 -23.98
N GLY A 304 0.09 8.13 -24.24
CA GLY A 304 0.99 9.26 -24.01
C GLY A 304 0.40 10.62 -24.42
N ASP A 305 0.00 10.73 -25.68
CA ASP A 305 -0.37 11.97 -26.41
C ASP A 305 -1.50 12.78 -25.76
N SER A 306 -2.26 12.17 -24.85
CA SER A 306 -3.44 12.77 -24.23
C SER A 306 -3.25 13.09 -22.74
N SER A 307 -2.06 12.82 -22.20
CA SER A 307 -1.82 12.86 -20.75
C SER A 307 -2.00 14.24 -20.13
N GLU A 308 -1.55 15.33 -20.75
CA GLU A 308 -1.70 16.69 -20.19
C GLU A 308 -3.17 17.03 -19.91
N LYS A 309 -4.01 16.97 -20.95
CA LYS A 309 -5.43 17.32 -20.84
C LYS A 309 -6.15 16.41 -19.83
N LEU A 310 -5.90 15.10 -19.89
CA LEU A 310 -6.52 14.14 -18.99
C LEU A 310 -6.11 14.35 -17.54
N LEU A 311 -4.83 14.62 -17.28
CA LEU A 311 -4.32 14.92 -15.95
C LEU A 311 -4.87 16.24 -15.42
N HIS A 312 -5.03 17.25 -16.28
CA HIS A 312 -5.70 18.50 -15.91
C HIS A 312 -7.17 18.26 -15.50
N PHE A 313 -7.91 17.42 -16.24
CA PHE A 313 -9.28 17.04 -15.85
C PHE A 313 -9.32 16.23 -14.55
N ALA A 314 -8.36 15.33 -14.35
CA ALA A 314 -8.27 14.53 -13.12
C ALA A 314 -7.98 15.41 -11.90
N HIS A 315 -6.99 16.31 -11.99
CA HIS A 315 -6.66 17.26 -10.93
C HIS A 315 -7.84 18.21 -10.63
N SER A 316 -8.45 18.81 -11.65
CA SER A 316 -9.57 19.75 -11.45
C SER A 316 -10.81 19.09 -10.85
N SER A 317 -10.99 17.78 -11.05
CA SER A 317 -12.08 17.02 -10.46
C SER A 317 -11.74 16.49 -9.06
N PHE A 318 -10.46 16.18 -8.82
CA PHE A 318 -9.98 15.53 -7.60
C PHE A 318 -8.68 16.19 -7.08
N PRO A 319 -8.76 17.42 -6.54
CA PRO A 319 -7.57 18.17 -6.10
C PRO A 319 -6.85 17.53 -4.88
N GLN A 320 -7.52 16.63 -4.18
CA GLN A 320 -7.00 15.94 -2.98
C GLN A 320 -6.36 14.57 -3.29
N VAL A 321 -6.11 14.24 -4.57
CA VAL A 321 -5.42 13.00 -4.93
C VAL A 321 -4.00 13.01 -4.38
N SER A 322 -3.73 12.07 -3.48
CA SER A 322 -2.42 11.83 -2.87
C SER A 322 -1.69 10.65 -3.49
N THR A 323 -2.41 9.77 -4.21
CA THR A 323 -1.83 8.59 -4.85
C THR A 323 -2.23 8.51 -6.33
N LEU A 324 -1.26 8.59 -7.23
CA LEU A 324 -1.52 8.53 -8.67
C LEU A 324 -0.72 7.39 -9.30
N THR A 325 -1.41 6.47 -9.94
CA THR A 325 -0.82 5.43 -10.79
C THR A 325 -1.17 5.72 -12.24
N ILE A 326 -0.17 5.84 -13.09
CA ILE A 326 -0.35 6.00 -14.54
C ILE A 326 0.23 4.78 -15.23
N GLU A 327 -0.63 4.09 -15.98
CA GLU A 327 -0.27 2.95 -16.80
C GLU A 327 -0.27 3.37 -18.26
N ASP A 328 0.88 3.20 -18.89
CA ASP A 328 1.04 3.48 -20.31
C ASP A 328 0.28 2.42 -21.12
N SER A 329 -0.58 2.87 -22.04
CA SER A 329 -1.32 1.93 -22.88
C SER A 329 -0.44 1.43 -24.02
N ILE A 330 0.14 0.24 -23.86
CA ILE A 330 0.95 -0.45 -24.89
C ILE A 330 0.15 -0.71 -26.20
N LEU A 331 -1.16 -0.47 -26.21
CA LEU A 331 -2.07 -0.80 -27.31
C LEU A 331 -2.09 0.23 -28.45
N THR A 332 -1.48 1.41 -28.30
CA THR A 332 -1.37 2.39 -29.39
C THR A 332 -0.04 2.18 -30.12
N ASN A 333 -0.08 1.46 -31.24
CA ASN A 333 1.05 1.22 -32.16
C ASN A 333 1.54 2.50 -32.89
N GLU A 334 1.03 3.67 -32.53
CA GLU A 334 1.41 4.93 -33.16
C GLU A 334 2.49 5.56 -32.28
N GLY A 335 3.72 5.66 -32.83
CA GLY A 335 4.93 6.14 -32.16
C GLY A 335 4.92 7.63 -31.85
N LEU A 336 3.83 8.13 -31.28
CA LEU A 336 3.73 9.43 -30.69
C LEU A 336 4.04 9.26 -29.20
N SER A 337 5.20 9.76 -28.79
CA SER A 337 5.53 9.91 -27.39
C SER A 337 5.01 11.27 -26.94
N THR A 338 4.26 11.34 -25.82
CA THR A 338 4.12 12.63 -25.13
C THR A 338 5.50 13.11 -24.78
N SER A 339 5.81 14.38 -25.07
CA SER A 339 7.06 14.97 -24.63
C SER A 339 7.15 14.97 -23.10
N PHE A 340 8.33 14.66 -22.58
CA PHE A 340 8.65 14.67 -21.15
C PHE A 340 8.37 16.06 -20.55
N ASP A 341 8.57 17.07 -21.39
CA ASP A 341 8.36 18.48 -21.11
C ASP A 341 6.90 18.84 -20.82
N GLU A 342 5.91 18.07 -21.30
CA GLU A 342 4.49 18.31 -21.05
C GLU A 342 3.94 17.48 -19.87
N PHE A 343 4.52 16.30 -19.64
CA PHE A 343 4.05 15.39 -18.60
C PHE A 343 4.34 15.89 -17.18
N ILE A 344 5.58 16.34 -16.93
CA ILE A 344 5.98 16.79 -15.58
C ILE A 344 5.18 18.02 -15.12
N PRO A 345 5.02 19.09 -15.93
CA PRO A 345 4.20 20.23 -15.54
C PRO A 345 2.75 19.86 -15.23
N SER A 346 2.19 18.89 -15.98
CA SER A 346 0.84 18.39 -15.73
C SER A 346 0.70 17.76 -14.34
N LEU A 347 1.71 17.00 -13.90
CA LEU A 347 1.74 16.40 -12.57
C LEU A 347 1.91 17.43 -11.45
N CYS A 348 2.60 18.54 -11.70
CA CYS A 348 2.82 19.61 -10.72
C CYS A 348 1.52 20.26 -10.23
N HIS A 349 0.42 20.12 -10.98
CA HIS A 349 -0.89 20.61 -10.57
C HIS A 349 -1.45 19.83 -9.37
N PHE A 350 -1.03 18.57 -9.15
CA PHE A 350 -1.49 17.78 -8.00
C PHE A 350 -0.73 18.17 -6.72
N SER A 351 -1.14 19.25 -6.07
CA SER A 351 -0.51 19.76 -4.85
C SER A 351 -0.49 18.78 -3.67
N SER A 352 -1.41 17.81 -3.67
CA SER A 352 -1.55 16.79 -2.63
C SER A 352 -0.79 15.49 -2.94
N LEU A 353 -0.15 15.38 -4.11
CA LEU A 353 0.44 14.13 -4.58
C LEU A 353 1.64 13.73 -3.73
N GLN A 354 1.54 12.55 -3.10
CA GLN A 354 2.58 12.00 -2.22
C GLN A 354 3.17 10.71 -2.78
N VAL A 355 2.35 9.89 -3.45
CA VAL A 355 2.77 8.62 -4.01
C VAL A 355 2.46 8.59 -5.50
N MET A 356 3.47 8.37 -6.31
CA MET A 356 3.34 8.23 -7.75
C MET A 356 3.90 6.89 -8.22
N THR A 357 3.14 6.20 -9.05
CA THR A 357 3.56 4.95 -9.68
C THR A 357 3.39 5.04 -11.19
N LEU A 358 4.45 4.75 -11.94
CA LEU A 358 4.35 4.57 -13.39
C LEU A 358 4.47 3.09 -13.73
N VAL A 359 3.54 2.60 -14.54
CA VAL A 359 3.51 1.21 -15.02
C VAL A 359 3.78 1.25 -16.52
N TYR A 360 4.79 0.49 -16.97
CA TYR A 360 5.27 0.51 -18.36
C TYR A 360 5.72 1.91 -18.85
N PRO A 361 6.61 2.61 -18.14
CA PRO A 361 6.88 4.03 -18.37
C PRO A 361 7.66 4.36 -19.65
N ILE A 362 7.67 3.48 -20.65
CA ILE A 362 8.58 3.54 -21.79
C ILE A 362 8.41 4.86 -22.55
N HIS A 363 7.17 5.29 -22.84
CA HIS A 363 6.94 6.55 -23.55
C HIS A 363 7.21 7.78 -22.66
N PHE A 364 7.08 7.67 -21.33
CA PHE A 364 7.39 8.77 -20.42
C PHE A 364 8.90 9.01 -20.25
N LEU A 365 9.73 7.98 -20.42
CA LEU A 365 11.18 8.04 -20.21
C LEU A 365 11.96 8.56 -21.43
N HIS A 366 11.31 8.92 -22.55
CA HIS A 366 11.99 9.39 -23.76
C HIS A 366 13.08 8.44 -24.27
N LEU A 367 12.86 7.13 -24.07
CA LEU A 367 13.76 6.14 -24.62
C LEU A 367 13.45 6.04 -26.12
N ASP A 368 14.30 6.66 -26.94
CA ASP A 368 14.38 6.40 -28.37
C ASP A 368 14.89 4.97 -28.54
N LEU A 369 13.98 4.01 -28.41
CA LEU A 369 14.25 2.59 -28.54
C LEU A 369 14.45 2.26 -30.01
N ASP A 370 15.58 2.68 -30.59
CA ASP A 370 16.02 2.11 -31.85
C ASP A 370 16.28 0.62 -31.62
N ARG A 371 15.50 -0.23 -32.29
CA ARG A 371 15.60 -1.70 -32.21
C ARG A 371 16.97 -2.23 -32.61
N SER A 372 17.82 -1.41 -33.23
CA SER A 372 19.20 -1.76 -33.60
C SER A 372 20.24 -1.47 -32.51
N CYS A 373 19.86 -0.84 -31.39
CA CYS A 373 20.79 -0.45 -30.34
C CYS A 373 21.25 -1.67 -29.53
N PRO A 374 22.55 -1.82 -29.21
CA PRO A 374 23.03 -2.90 -28.35
C PRO A 374 22.39 -2.82 -26.95
N GLU A 375 22.05 -3.97 -26.38
CA GLU A 375 21.41 -4.07 -25.06
C GLU A 375 22.19 -3.36 -23.94
N SER A 376 23.52 -3.34 -24.03
CA SER A 376 24.38 -2.63 -23.08
C SER A 376 24.26 -1.10 -23.14
N VAL A 377 23.97 -0.53 -24.31
CA VAL A 377 23.79 0.92 -24.49
C VAL A 377 22.41 1.34 -23.99
N LEU A 378 21.39 0.54 -24.31
CA LEU A 378 20.01 0.71 -23.82
C LEU A 378 19.90 0.72 -22.29
N CYS A 379 20.64 -0.16 -21.61
CA CYS A 379 20.66 -0.20 -20.15
C CYS A 379 21.19 1.12 -19.54
N VAL A 380 22.24 1.70 -20.13
CA VAL A 380 22.84 2.95 -19.65
C VAL A 380 21.92 4.14 -19.93
N GLU A 381 21.31 4.19 -21.11
CA GLU A 381 20.33 5.23 -21.47
C GLU A 381 19.09 5.16 -20.56
N MET A 382 18.60 3.96 -20.28
CA MET A 382 17.47 3.75 -19.37
C MET A 382 17.81 4.17 -17.93
N GLU A 383 19.00 3.84 -17.43
CA GLU A 383 19.44 4.28 -16.10
C GLU A 383 19.52 5.81 -16.03
N SER A 384 20.13 6.46 -17.03
CA SER A 384 20.20 7.93 -17.09
C SER A 384 18.82 8.56 -17.14
N ALA A 385 17.94 8.06 -18.01
CA ALA A 385 16.56 8.57 -18.14
C ALA A 385 15.78 8.43 -16.83
N ILE A 386 15.94 7.31 -16.10
CA ILE A 386 15.29 7.11 -14.80
C ILE A 386 15.83 8.11 -13.77
N ILE A 387 17.13 8.35 -13.74
CA ILE A 387 17.76 9.32 -12.82
C ILE A 387 17.24 10.72 -13.11
N ASP A 388 17.27 11.15 -14.37
CA ASP A 388 16.81 12.47 -14.79
C ASP A 388 15.31 12.65 -14.50
N PHE A 389 14.50 11.65 -14.83
CA PHE A 389 13.07 11.66 -14.56
C PHE A 389 12.77 11.77 -13.06
N THR A 390 13.44 10.96 -12.24
CA THR A 390 13.27 10.96 -10.78
C THR A 390 13.73 12.29 -10.18
N SER A 391 14.84 12.84 -10.67
CA SER A 391 15.38 14.14 -10.27
C SER A 391 14.38 15.27 -10.56
N CYS A 392 13.80 15.30 -11.76
CA CYS A 392 12.80 16.30 -12.14
C CYS A 392 11.53 16.21 -11.31
N ILE A 393 11.00 15.01 -11.07
CA ILE A 393 9.84 14.80 -10.19
C ILE A 393 10.13 15.31 -8.77
N ALA A 394 11.29 14.94 -8.21
CA ALA A 394 11.67 15.35 -6.85
C ALA A 394 11.85 16.87 -6.72
N GLN A 395 12.32 17.54 -7.77
CA GLN A 395 12.49 19.00 -7.78
C GLN A 395 11.17 19.75 -7.95
N GLN A 396 10.27 19.26 -8.81
CA GLN A 396 9.06 19.99 -9.19
C GLN A 396 7.83 19.64 -8.35
N ILE A 397 7.79 18.46 -7.72
CA ILE A 397 6.68 17.98 -6.89
C ILE A 397 7.19 17.77 -5.45
N PRO A 398 7.33 18.85 -4.65
CA PRO A 398 7.96 18.77 -3.33
C PRO A 398 7.18 17.92 -2.32
N SER A 399 5.89 17.65 -2.58
CA SER A 399 5.05 16.77 -1.78
C SER A 399 5.32 15.28 -2.03
N ILE A 400 6.05 14.91 -3.08
CA ILE A 400 6.31 13.52 -3.43
C ILE A 400 7.16 12.85 -2.35
N GLU A 401 6.66 11.75 -1.81
CA GLU A 401 7.33 10.97 -0.77
C GLU A 401 7.81 9.62 -1.31
N ARG A 402 7.11 9.11 -2.33
CA ARG A 402 7.43 7.85 -2.97
C ARG A 402 7.14 7.92 -4.47
N PHE A 403 8.15 7.57 -5.24
CA PHE A 403 8.06 7.32 -6.67
C PHE A 403 8.38 5.85 -6.94
N THR A 404 7.64 5.20 -7.83
CA THR A 404 7.87 3.78 -8.16
C THR A 404 7.66 3.55 -9.65
N LEU A 405 8.61 2.87 -10.28
CA LEU A 405 8.52 2.39 -11.65
C LEU A 405 8.25 0.88 -11.63
N ILE A 406 7.25 0.43 -12.39
CA ILE A 406 6.83 -0.97 -12.45
C ILE A 406 6.92 -1.49 -13.89
N ARG A 407 7.40 -2.73 -14.04
CA ARG A 407 7.49 -3.46 -15.31
C ARG A 407 8.30 -2.71 -16.38
N LEU A 408 9.56 -2.45 -16.06
CA LEU A 408 10.60 -2.03 -17.01
C LEU A 408 11.10 -3.19 -17.91
N ASP A 409 10.46 -4.36 -17.85
CA ASP A 409 10.88 -5.58 -18.56
C ASP A 409 10.74 -5.42 -20.07
N TYR A 410 11.86 -5.10 -20.71
CA TYR A 410 12.02 -4.88 -22.15
C TYR A 410 11.72 -6.14 -22.99
N GLU A 411 12.07 -7.34 -22.49
CA GLU A 411 11.92 -8.60 -23.25
C GLU A 411 10.45 -8.89 -23.66
N ARG A 412 9.47 -8.48 -22.84
CA ARG A 412 8.04 -8.67 -23.17
C ARG A 412 7.54 -7.68 -24.22
N TRP A 413 8.14 -6.50 -24.34
CA TRP A 413 7.77 -5.50 -25.36
C TRP A 413 8.22 -5.96 -26.76
N LEU A 414 9.44 -6.50 -26.88
CA LEU A 414 9.91 -7.12 -28.12
C LEU A 414 9.09 -8.36 -28.52
N ALA A 415 8.75 -9.23 -27.56
CA ALA A 415 7.94 -10.42 -27.83
C ALA A 415 6.48 -10.12 -28.19
N GLY A 416 5.93 -8.99 -27.72
CA GLY A 416 4.54 -8.59 -27.91
C GLY A 416 4.18 -8.05 -29.30
N THR A 417 5.17 -7.71 -30.14
CA THR A 417 4.95 -7.20 -31.51
C THR A 417 5.11 -8.28 -32.61
N SER A 418 5.47 -9.52 -32.25
CA SER A 418 5.51 -10.67 -33.17
C SER A 418 4.19 -11.45 -33.12
N ARG A 419 3.07 -10.80 -33.46
CA ARG A 419 1.80 -11.49 -33.75
C ARG A 419 1.28 -11.19 -35.16
N ASP A 420 2.21 -11.08 -36.10
CA ASP A 420 1.94 -11.33 -37.52
C ASP A 420 2.73 -12.57 -37.93
N GLY A 421 2.03 -13.67 -38.17
CA GLY A 421 2.63 -14.90 -38.67
C GLY A 421 2.28 -16.14 -37.87
N LEU A 422 1.00 -16.53 -37.89
CA LEU A 422 0.54 -17.86 -38.28
C LEU A 422 -0.99 -17.84 -38.32
N MET A 423 -1.51 -18.12 -39.51
CA MET A 423 -2.89 -18.58 -39.72
C MET A 423 -3.22 -19.78 -38.83
#